data_AF-A0A6A5YFJ4-F1
#
_entry.id   AF-A0A6A5YFJ4-F1
#
_cell.length_a   1.000
_cell.length_b   1.000
_cell.length_c   1.000
_cell.angle_alpha   90.00
_cell.angle_beta   90.00
_cell.angle_gamma   90.00
#
_symmetry.space_group_name_H-M   'P 1'
#
loop_
_entity.id
_entity.type
_entity.pdbx_description
1 polymer ?
#
loop_
_entity_poly.entity_id
_entity_poly.type
_entity_poly.pdbx_seq_one_letter_code
_entity_poly.pdbx_strand_id
1 'polypeptide(L)'
;MKAGSKLPPSKFSDDIFVRNHYYPECKAILREHFGATTVHIFDHTFRDASFRKETEDARKQLLGNDILHPAYDVHVDQTPASVRRRVRSLYGDKSEEMLQKRIRILNLWRPLVPIVQDHPIAVCDYRSTEPTDYIPTDLPSPYWEGEMLLLHYNPKHQWYFLKEMMDLELLVLKCFDSAAEMPGSGVALGAPHTTFDWKDSPIDCPPRKSLEVRALVFS
;
A
#
# COMPACT_ATOMS: atom_id res chain seq x y z
N MET A 1 -0.71 -9.30 -10.71
CA MET A 1 0.25 -10.11 -11.51
C MET A 1 0.40 -11.49 -10.89
N LYS A 2 0.79 -12.52 -11.65
CA LYS A 2 1.09 -13.85 -11.09
C LYS A 2 2.49 -13.84 -10.49
N ALA A 3 2.56 -13.86 -9.17
CA ALA A 3 3.81 -13.84 -8.42
C ALA A 3 3.57 -14.55 -7.08
N GLY A 4 3.35 -15.87 -7.13
CA GLY A 4 3.10 -16.66 -5.94
C GLY A 4 4.35 -16.76 -5.06
N SER A 5 4.19 -16.53 -3.75
CA SER A 5 5.26 -16.81 -2.79
C SER A 5 5.25 -18.29 -2.41
N LYS A 6 6.43 -18.88 -2.24
CA LYS A 6 6.57 -20.24 -1.68
C LYS A 6 6.56 -20.25 -0.14
N LEU A 7 6.49 -19.08 0.49
CA LEU A 7 6.47 -18.96 1.94
C LEU A 7 5.08 -19.33 2.49
N PRO A 8 5.00 -20.05 3.61
CA PRO A 8 3.72 -20.46 4.19
C PRO A 8 2.94 -19.24 4.73
N PRO A 9 1.64 -19.07 4.39
CA PRO A 9 0.81 -17.95 4.86
C PRO A 9 0.80 -17.74 6.38
N SER A 10 0.90 -18.83 7.16
CA SER A 10 0.90 -18.82 8.61
C SER A 10 2.12 -18.13 9.25
N LYS A 11 3.17 -17.85 8.48
CA LYS A 11 4.39 -17.16 8.97
C LYS A 11 4.37 -15.65 8.76
N PHE A 12 3.36 -15.11 8.07
CA PHE A 12 3.31 -13.69 7.72
C PHE A 12 2.86 -12.77 8.88
N SER A 13 2.41 -13.33 10.00
CA SER A 13 2.19 -12.59 11.25
C SER A 13 3.47 -12.45 12.10
N ASP A 14 4.57 -13.10 11.71
CA ASP A 14 5.88 -12.98 12.36
C ASP A 14 6.72 -11.93 11.63
N ASP A 15 6.89 -10.77 12.26
CA ASP A 15 7.64 -9.64 11.72
C ASP A 15 9.08 -10.01 11.34
N ILE A 16 9.78 -10.79 12.17
CA ILE A 16 11.16 -11.21 11.93
C ILE A 16 11.20 -12.11 10.70
N PHE A 17 10.26 -13.03 10.57
CA PHE A 17 10.15 -13.90 9.41
C PHE A 17 9.90 -13.10 8.12
N VAL A 18 8.95 -12.16 8.15
CA VAL A 18 8.62 -11.31 6.98
C VAL A 18 9.85 -10.52 6.54
N ARG A 19 10.58 -9.90 7.48
CA ARG A 19 11.79 -9.12 7.19
C ARG A 19 12.92 -9.97 6.62
N ASN A 20 13.11 -11.18 7.14
CA ASN A 20 14.23 -12.03 6.73
C ASN A 20 13.97 -12.81 5.44
N HIS A 21 12.70 -13.14 5.15
CA HIS A 21 12.36 -14.06 4.04
C HIS A 21 11.51 -13.41 2.95
N TYR A 22 10.51 -12.60 3.31
CA TYR A 22 9.59 -12.02 2.34
C TYR A 22 10.07 -10.69 1.74
N TYR A 23 10.77 -9.85 2.53
CA TYR A 23 11.37 -8.62 2.01
C TYR A 23 12.36 -8.87 0.86
N PRO A 24 13.24 -9.91 0.90
CA PRO A 24 14.06 -10.29 -0.25
C PRO A 24 13.24 -10.61 -1.51
N GLU A 25 12.14 -11.36 -1.38
CA GLU A 25 11.23 -11.68 -2.49
C GLU A 25 10.61 -10.41 -3.09
N CYS A 26 10.09 -9.52 -2.23
CA CYS A 26 9.53 -8.22 -2.66
C CYS A 26 10.56 -7.36 -3.40
N LYS A 27 11.79 -7.28 -2.88
CA LYS A 27 12.89 -6.53 -3.53
C LYS A 27 13.22 -7.11 -4.90
N ALA A 28 13.22 -8.43 -5.06
CA ALA A 28 13.48 -9.08 -6.35
C ALA A 28 12.37 -8.72 -7.37
N ILE A 29 11.11 -8.85 -6.99
CA ILE A 29 9.94 -8.49 -7.82
C ILE A 29 10.02 -7.02 -8.27
N LEU A 30 10.33 -6.10 -7.34
CA LEU A 30 10.44 -4.68 -7.65
C LEU A 30 11.60 -4.35 -8.59
N ARG A 31 12.73 -5.03 -8.46
CA ARG A 31 13.86 -4.88 -9.39
C ARG A 31 13.51 -5.38 -10.79
N GLU A 32 12.96 -6.58 -10.86
CA GLU A 32 12.63 -7.26 -12.12
C GLU A 32 11.57 -6.50 -12.92
N HIS A 33 10.45 -6.13 -12.28
CA HIS A 33 9.30 -5.59 -13.00
C HIS A 33 9.26 -4.06 -13.08
N PHE A 34 9.98 -3.36 -12.20
CA PHE A 34 9.91 -1.89 -12.12
C PHE A 34 11.26 -1.20 -12.38
N GLY A 35 12.30 -1.96 -12.73
CA GLY A 35 13.62 -1.41 -13.04
C GLY A 35 14.25 -0.71 -11.83
N ALA A 36 13.95 -1.18 -10.62
CA ALA A 36 14.45 -0.54 -9.40
C ALA A 36 15.97 -0.71 -9.27
N THR A 37 16.70 0.40 -9.14
CA THR A 37 18.14 0.39 -8.83
C THR A 37 18.36 0.26 -7.33
N THR A 38 17.50 0.90 -6.53
CA THR A 38 17.50 0.83 -5.07
C THR A 38 16.09 0.60 -4.56
N VAL A 39 15.95 -0.32 -3.60
CA VAL A 39 14.68 -0.62 -2.94
C VAL A 39 14.88 -0.61 -1.43
N HIS A 40 14.14 0.26 -0.74
CA HIS A 40 14.07 0.31 0.70
C HIS A 40 12.63 -0.02 1.15
N ILE A 41 12.46 -1.16 1.83
CA ILE A 41 11.17 -1.50 2.44
C ILE A 41 11.17 -0.92 3.84
N PHE A 42 10.23 -0.02 4.13
CA PHE A 42 10.21 0.72 5.40
C PHE A 42 9.18 0.17 6.40
N ASP A 43 8.12 -0.48 5.93
CA ASP A 43 7.18 -1.19 6.80
C ASP A 43 6.45 -2.32 6.06
N HIS A 44 5.69 -3.08 6.84
CA HIS A 44 4.61 -3.91 6.34
C HIS A 44 3.42 -3.84 7.31
N THR A 45 2.24 -4.17 6.81
CA THR A 45 1.02 -4.20 7.59
C THR A 45 0.28 -5.50 7.32
N PHE A 46 0.02 -6.24 8.40
CA PHE A 46 -0.85 -7.41 8.37
C PHE A 46 -2.29 -6.99 8.67
N ARG A 47 -3.22 -7.43 7.83
CA ARG A 47 -4.66 -7.19 8.02
C ARG A 47 -5.44 -8.48 8.10
N ASP A 48 -6.37 -8.55 9.06
CA ASP A 48 -7.26 -9.68 9.30
C ASP A 48 -8.70 -9.18 9.52
N ALA A 49 -9.61 -9.54 8.62
CA ALA A 49 -11.02 -9.14 8.71
C ALA A 49 -11.77 -9.85 9.85
N SER A 50 -11.21 -10.92 10.43
CA SER A 50 -11.80 -11.56 11.61
C SER A 50 -11.58 -10.74 12.89
N PHE A 51 -10.60 -9.83 12.88
CA PHE A 51 -10.27 -9.00 14.03
C PHE A 51 -11.30 -7.88 14.20
N ARG A 52 -12.24 -8.05 15.14
CA ARG A 52 -13.23 -7.01 15.43
C ARG A 52 -12.55 -5.80 16.05
N LYS A 53 -12.91 -4.62 15.55
CA LYS A 53 -12.55 -3.32 16.12
C LYS A 53 -13.19 -3.25 17.52
N GLU A 54 -12.51 -3.70 18.57
CA GLU A 54 -12.89 -3.32 19.93
C GLU A 54 -12.88 -1.79 19.95
N THR A 55 -14.07 -1.22 20.17
CA THR A 55 -14.28 0.21 20.36
C THR A 55 -13.41 0.64 21.53
N GLU A 56 -12.27 1.29 21.27
CA GLU A 56 -11.89 2.53 21.96
C GLU A 56 -10.50 3.08 21.60
N ASP A 57 -9.59 2.30 21.01
CA ASP A 57 -8.21 2.81 20.84
C ASP A 57 -7.75 2.88 19.38
N ALA A 58 -8.31 3.85 18.64
CA ALA A 58 -7.75 4.29 17.36
C ALA A 58 -6.25 4.69 17.47
N ARG A 59 -5.77 5.04 18.68
CA ARG A 59 -4.36 5.37 18.94
C ARG A 59 -3.41 4.17 18.86
N LYS A 60 -3.86 2.93 19.10
CA LYS A 60 -2.97 1.75 19.05
C LYS A 60 -2.56 1.38 17.62
N GLN A 61 -3.45 1.64 16.65
CA GLN A 61 -3.21 1.37 15.22
C GLN A 61 -2.01 2.15 14.64
N LEU A 62 -1.59 3.24 15.27
CA LEU A 62 -0.47 4.09 14.85
C LEU A 62 0.91 3.57 15.31
N LEU A 63 0.96 2.56 16.17
CA LEU A 63 2.20 2.10 16.84
C LEU A 63 2.91 0.95 16.13
N GLY A 64 2.45 0.55 14.93
CA GLY A 64 3.21 -0.28 13.99
C GLY A 64 3.63 -1.62 14.58
N ASN A 65 2.66 -2.53 14.74
CA ASN A 65 2.80 -4.00 14.90
C ASN A 65 1.45 -4.68 15.17
N ASP A 66 0.37 -3.91 15.28
CA ASP A 66 -0.97 -4.45 15.52
C ASP A 66 -1.61 -5.04 14.26
N ILE A 67 -2.42 -6.10 14.46
CA ILE A 67 -3.30 -6.65 13.43
C ILE A 67 -4.37 -5.61 13.12
N LEU A 68 -4.42 -5.10 11.89
CA LEU A 68 -5.39 -4.09 11.50
C LEU A 68 -6.59 -4.69 10.78
N HIS A 69 -7.76 -4.11 10.99
CA HIS A 69 -8.90 -4.38 10.12
C HIS A 69 -8.63 -3.84 8.70
N PRO A 70 -9.24 -4.41 7.64
CA PRO A 70 -9.33 -3.76 6.34
C PRO A 70 -9.69 -2.25 6.41
N ALA A 71 -9.02 -1.43 5.59
CA ALA A 71 -9.17 0.03 5.56
C ALA A 71 -10.25 0.46 4.57
N TYR A 72 -11.24 1.22 5.05
CA TYR A 72 -12.37 1.72 4.24
C TYR A 72 -12.21 3.16 3.78
N ASP A 73 -11.33 3.93 4.42
CA ASP A 73 -11.03 5.27 3.97
C ASP A 73 -10.42 5.21 2.58
N VAL A 74 -10.89 6.04 1.65
CA VAL A 74 -10.33 6.11 0.31
C VAL A 74 -9.07 6.96 0.34
N HIS A 75 -7.94 6.36 -0.03
CA HIS A 75 -6.65 7.03 0.14
C HIS A 75 -5.57 6.70 -0.88
N VAL A 76 -4.55 7.56 -0.87
CA VAL A 76 -3.19 7.28 -1.33
C VAL A 76 -2.25 7.47 -0.13
N ASP A 77 -1.41 6.49 0.16
CA ASP A 77 -0.66 6.41 1.43
C ASP A 77 0.28 7.57 1.72
N GLN A 78 0.72 8.30 0.70
CA GLN A 78 1.78 9.28 0.84
C GLN A 78 1.53 10.51 -0.03
N THR A 79 1.74 11.68 0.57
CA THR A 79 1.91 12.93 -0.19
C THR A 79 3.34 13.06 -0.73
N PRO A 80 3.58 13.91 -1.74
CA PRO A 80 4.93 14.23 -2.18
C PRO A 80 5.84 14.74 -1.05
N ALA A 81 5.28 15.55 -0.14
CA ALA A 81 6.02 16.07 1.01
C ALA A 81 6.43 14.94 1.98
N SER A 82 5.51 14.02 2.28
CA SER A 82 5.78 12.85 3.12
C SER A 82 6.88 11.96 2.52
N VAL A 83 6.86 11.71 1.21
CA VAL A 83 7.92 10.94 0.54
C VAL A 83 9.28 11.64 0.65
N ARG A 84 9.34 12.96 0.42
CA ARG A 84 10.60 13.72 0.57
C ARG A 84 11.12 13.70 2.00
N ARG A 85 10.25 13.83 3.01
CA ARG A 85 10.62 13.68 4.44
C ARG A 85 11.19 12.28 4.71
N ARG A 86 10.55 11.24 4.19
CA ARG A 86 11.01 9.85 4.32
C ARG A 86 12.38 9.63 3.69
N VAL A 87 12.62 10.14 2.48
CA VAL A 87 13.95 10.06 1.83
C VAL A 87 15.01 10.73 2.70
N ARG A 88 14.74 11.93 3.22
CA ARG A 88 15.66 12.65 4.11
C ARG A 88 15.97 11.88 5.39
N SER A 89 14.93 11.34 6.03
CA SER A 89 15.08 10.53 7.25
C SER A 89 15.90 9.25 7.02
N LEU A 90 15.68 8.55 5.90
CA LEU A 90 16.34 7.26 5.63
C LEU A 90 17.77 7.40 5.10
N TYR A 91 18.08 8.48 4.37
CA TYR A 91 19.36 8.62 3.66
C TYR A 91 20.29 9.70 4.22
N GLY A 92 19.83 10.53 5.17
CA GLY A 92 20.67 11.55 5.83
C GLY A 92 21.42 12.41 4.82
N ASP A 93 22.76 12.42 4.92
CA ASP A 93 23.65 13.19 4.05
C ASP A 93 23.52 12.84 2.56
N LYS A 94 23.06 11.63 2.22
CA LYS A 94 22.84 11.21 0.82
C LYS A 94 21.47 11.58 0.29
N SER A 95 20.60 12.17 1.10
CA SER A 95 19.21 12.42 0.72
C SER A 95 19.07 13.30 -0.51
N GLU A 96 19.86 14.38 -0.62
CA GLU A 96 19.80 15.27 -1.78
C GLU A 96 20.21 14.57 -3.09
N GLU A 97 21.18 13.64 -3.05
CA GLU A 97 21.50 12.77 -4.20
C GLU A 97 20.33 11.86 -4.56
N MET A 98 19.72 11.24 -3.56
CA MET A 98 18.59 10.33 -3.77
C MET A 98 17.35 11.06 -4.28
N LEU A 99 17.15 12.32 -3.89
CA LEU A 99 16.05 13.18 -4.34
C LEU A 99 16.15 13.58 -5.81
N GLN A 100 17.33 13.46 -6.44
CA GLN A 100 17.49 13.67 -7.89
C GLN A 100 17.07 12.47 -8.74
N LYS A 101 16.85 11.30 -8.13
CA LYS A 101 16.45 10.07 -8.85
C LYS A 101 14.93 10.05 -9.03
N ARG A 102 14.40 9.17 -9.90
CA ARG A 102 12.94 8.94 -9.91
C ARG A 102 12.57 8.14 -8.67
N ILE A 103 11.66 8.68 -7.88
CA ILE A 103 11.23 8.11 -6.60
C ILE A 103 9.82 7.56 -6.77
N ARG A 104 9.58 6.34 -6.32
CA ARG A 104 8.27 5.71 -6.30
C ARG A 104 7.99 5.11 -4.93
N ILE A 105 6.74 5.17 -4.50
CA ILE A 105 6.23 4.31 -3.41
C ILE A 105 5.37 3.25 -4.07
N LEU A 106 5.78 2.00 -3.94
CA LEU A 106 5.07 0.84 -4.46
C LEU A 106 4.72 -0.09 -3.30
N ASN A 107 3.42 -0.32 -3.10
CA ASN A 107 2.93 -1.26 -2.09
C ASN A 107 2.68 -2.61 -2.76
N LEU A 108 3.21 -3.68 -2.19
CA LEU A 108 2.95 -5.05 -2.64
C LEU A 108 1.90 -5.64 -1.70
N TRP A 109 0.68 -5.82 -2.22
CA TRP A 109 -0.45 -6.38 -1.50
C TRP A 109 -0.65 -7.85 -1.88
N ARG A 110 -0.58 -8.72 -0.87
CA ARG A 110 -0.68 -10.17 -1.02
C ARG A 110 -1.84 -10.74 -0.19
N PRO A 111 -2.74 -11.54 -0.81
CA PRO A 111 -3.64 -12.41 -0.09
C PRO A 111 -2.89 -13.48 0.70
N LEU A 112 -3.31 -13.70 1.94
CA LEU A 112 -2.83 -14.80 2.81
C LEU A 112 -3.92 -15.85 3.04
N VAL A 113 -4.97 -15.80 2.22
CA VAL A 113 -6.03 -16.80 2.10
C VAL A 113 -6.05 -17.30 0.66
N PRO A 114 -6.48 -18.54 0.39
CA PRO A 114 -6.45 -19.11 -0.95
C PRO A 114 -7.19 -18.26 -2.00
N ILE A 115 -8.28 -17.62 -1.59
CA ILE A 115 -9.13 -16.77 -2.43
C ILE A 115 -9.70 -15.62 -1.59
N VAL A 116 -9.67 -14.41 -2.13
CA VAL A 116 -10.26 -13.21 -1.50
C VAL A 116 -11.69 -13.05 -1.98
N GLN A 117 -12.63 -13.39 -1.11
CA GLN A 117 -14.07 -13.19 -1.33
C GLN A 117 -14.69 -12.25 -0.31
N ASP A 118 -13.95 -11.92 0.74
CA ASP A 118 -14.33 -11.00 1.79
C ASP A 118 -13.48 -9.73 1.66
N HIS A 119 -14.08 -8.55 1.82
CA HIS A 119 -13.35 -7.28 1.84
C HIS A 119 -12.33 -7.08 0.68
N PRO A 120 -12.69 -7.21 -0.60
CA PRO A 120 -11.73 -7.00 -1.69
C PRO A 120 -11.15 -5.57 -1.72
N ILE A 121 -10.01 -5.39 -2.38
CA ILE A 121 -9.42 -4.07 -2.62
C ILE A 121 -9.91 -3.52 -3.95
N ALA A 122 -10.50 -2.32 -3.91
CA ALA A 122 -10.78 -1.51 -5.06
C ALA A 122 -9.69 -0.45 -5.29
N VAL A 123 -9.42 -0.16 -6.55
CA VAL A 123 -8.46 0.85 -7.00
C VAL A 123 -9.17 1.76 -7.99
N CYS A 124 -8.98 3.07 -7.83
CA CYS A 124 -9.51 4.08 -8.72
C CYS A 124 -8.56 4.32 -9.88
N ASP A 125 -9.11 4.42 -11.09
CA ASP A 125 -8.35 4.86 -12.26
C ASP A 125 -7.99 6.35 -12.10
N TYR A 126 -6.70 6.65 -12.01
CA TYR A 126 -6.21 8.02 -11.83
C TYR A 126 -6.70 8.99 -12.93
N ARG A 127 -7.00 8.48 -14.14
CA ARG A 127 -7.51 9.30 -15.27
C ARG A 127 -8.92 9.81 -15.03
N SER A 128 -9.61 9.23 -14.06
CA SER A 128 -10.94 9.64 -13.63
C SER A 128 -10.93 10.55 -12.40
N THR A 129 -9.74 10.89 -11.89
CA THR A 129 -9.55 11.77 -10.72
C THR A 129 -9.10 13.17 -11.14
N GLU A 130 -9.45 14.16 -10.34
CA GLU A 130 -8.99 15.54 -10.49
C GLU A 130 -8.07 15.93 -9.31
N PRO A 131 -7.12 16.86 -9.48
CA PRO A 131 -6.28 17.32 -8.38
C PRO A 131 -7.06 17.81 -7.14
N THR A 132 -8.24 18.39 -7.35
CA THR A 132 -9.14 18.86 -6.28
C THR A 132 -9.81 17.73 -5.50
N ASP A 133 -9.76 16.49 -6.00
CA ASP A 133 -10.29 15.34 -5.27
C ASP A 133 -9.37 14.95 -4.10
N TYR A 134 -8.09 15.32 -4.14
CA TYR A 134 -7.10 14.90 -3.15
C TYR A 134 -6.97 15.90 -2.00
N ILE A 135 -7.11 15.40 -0.77
CA ILE A 135 -7.01 16.18 0.46
C ILE A 135 -5.77 15.71 1.24
N PRO A 136 -4.69 16.50 1.30
CA PRO A 136 -3.57 16.24 2.21
C PRO A 136 -4.08 16.13 3.64
N THR A 137 -3.73 15.04 4.30
CA THR A 137 -4.21 14.70 5.65
C THR A 137 -3.04 14.21 6.49
N ASP A 138 -2.79 14.90 7.59
CA ASP A 138 -1.74 14.53 8.54
C ASP A 138 -2.05 13.19 9.23
N LEU A 139 -1.03 12.36 9.34
CA LEU A 139 -1.04 11.13 10.12
C LEU A 139 -0.15 11.35 11.35
N PRO A 140 -0.72 11.86 12.46
CA PRO A 140 0.06 12.18 13.64
C PRO A 140 0.62 10.90 14.26
N SER A 141 1.94 10.84 14.38
CA SER A 141 2.65 9.78 15.09
C SER A 141 3.66 10.41 16.06
N PRO A 142 3.87 9.85 17.26
CA PRO A 142 4.89 10.34 18.18
C PRO A 142 6.32 10.13 17.66
N TYR A 143 6.51 9.34 16.59
CA TYR A 143 7.83 8.95 16.10
C TYR A 143 8.15 9.47 14.70
N TRP A 144 7.15 9.90 13.91
CA TRP A 144 7.36 10.33 12.54
C TRP A 144 6.23 11.27 12.07
N GLU A 145 6.55 12.15 11.12
CA GLU A 145 5.59 13.05 10.48
C GLU A 145 5.04 12.42 9.20
N GLY A 146 3.88 11.78 9.34
CA GLY A 146 3.14 11.17 8.25
C GLY A 146 2.16 12.11 7.59
N GLU A 147 1.97 11.95 6.28
CA GLU A 147 0.86 12.59 5.58
C GLU A 147 0.40 11.69 4.43
N MET A 148 -0.90 11.54 4.29
CA MET A 148 -1.57 10.78 3.23
C MET A 148 -2.48 11.70 2.40
N LEU A 149 -3.02 11.21 1.30
CA LEU A 149 -4.09 11.88 0.56
C LEU A 149 -5.39 11.12 0.78
N LEU A 150 -6.37 11.76 1.40
CA LEU A 150 -7.76 11.28 1.34
C LEU A 150 -8.40 11.73 0.03
N LEU A 151 -9.39 10.97 -0.45
CA LEU A 151 -10.07 11.29 -1.70
C LEU A 151 -11.52 11.72 -1.43
N HIS A 152 -11.88 12.92 -1.91
CA HIS A 152 -13.26 13.38 -1.97
C HIS A 152 -14.07 12.55 -2.97
N TYR A 153 -15.36 12.35 -2.67
CA TYR A 153 -16.27 11.73 -3.63
C TYR A 153 -16.38 12.56 -4.91
N ASN A 154 -16.25 11.89 -6.05
CA ASN A 154 -16.53 12.44 -7.36
C ASN A 154 -17.25 11.37 -8.20
N PRO A 155 -18.44 11.65 -8.75
CA PRO A 155 -19.20 10.66 -9.51
C PRO A 155 -18.51 10.19 -10.80
N LYS A 156 -17.44 10.87 -11.24
CA LYS A 156 -16.63 10.48 -12.40
C LYS A 156 -15.65 9.36 -12.09
N HIS A 157 -15.34 9.10 -10.81
CA HIS A 157 -14.38 8.07 -10.41
C HIS A 157 -14.74 6.70 -10.98
N GLN A 158 -13.77 6.06 -11.62
CA GLN A 158 -13.91 4.72 -12.15
C GLN A 158 -13.14 3.75 -11.26
N TRP A 159 -13.89 2.84 -10.64
CA TRP A 159 -13.37 1.88 -9.68
C TRP A 159 -13.28 0.49 -10.28
N TYR A 160 -12.17 -0.19 -9.98
CA TYR A 160 -11.89 -1.54 -10.42
C TYR A 160 -11.40 -2.36 -9.24
N PHE A 161 -11.73 -3.65 -9.22
CA PHE A 161 -11.17 -4.60 -8.27
C PHE A 161 -10.94 -5.94 -8.96
N LEU A 162 -10.01 -6.73 -8.43
CA LEU A 162 -9.81 -8.09 -8.89
C LEU A 162 -10.73 -9.01 -8.08
N LYS A 163 -11.84 -9.45 -8.70
CA LYS A 163 -12.75 -10.42 -8.11
C LYS A 163 -12.00 -11.72 -7.85
N GLU A 164 -12.17 -12.28 -6.65
CA GLU A 164 -11.65 -13.62 -6.30
C GLU A 164 -10.12 -13.73 -6.47
N MET A 165 -9.40 -12.68 -6.07
CA MET A 165 -7.95 -12.66 -6.13
C MET A 165 -7.35 -13.83 -5.33
N MET A 166 -6.44 -14.58 -5.95
CA MET A 166 -5.84 -15.79 -5.38
C MET A 166 -4.52 -15.49 -4.66
N ASP A 167 -4.09 -16.36 -3.73
CA ASP A 167 -2.80 -16.23 -3.02
C ASP A 167 -1.54 -16.32 -3.91
N LEU A 168 -1.69 -16.86 -5.12
CA LEU A 168 -0.68 -16.86 -6.18
C LEU A 168 -0.55 -15.52 -6.91
N GLU A 169 -1.45 -14.58 -6.64
CA GLU A 169 -1.47 -13.27 -7.25
C GLU A 169 -0.91 -12.21 -6.30
N LEU A 170 -0.31 -11.18 -6.90
CA LEU A 170 0.19 -10.01 -6.20
C LEU A 170 -0.36 -8.75 -6.86
N LEU A 171 -0.93 -7.86 -6.05
CA LEU A 171 -1.36 -6.54 -6.47
C LEU A 171 -0.27 -5.55 -6.09
N VAL A 172 0.23 -4.79 -7.06
CA VAL A 172 1.17 -3.70 -6.79
C VAL A 172 0.45 -2.37 -6.93
N LEU A 173 0.28 -1.67 -5.81
CA LEU A 173 -0.35 -0.36 -5.77
C LEU A 173 0.73 0.71 -5.86
N LYS A 174 0.56 1.64 -6.80
CA LYS A 174 1.39 2.83 -6.86
C LYS A 174 0.85 3.86 -5.88
N CYS A 175 1.62 4.22 -4.86
CA CYS A 175 1.23 5.23 -3.88
C CYS A 175 2.01 6.55 -4.03
N PHE A 176 3.05 6.58 -4.87
CA PHE A 176 3.73 7.80 -5.29
C PHE A 176 4.60 7.53 -6.51
N ASP A 177 4.79 8.51 -7.38
CA ASP A 177 5.77 8.50 -8.48
C ASP A 177 6.19 9.95 -8.80
N SER A 178 7.44 10.32 -8.52
CA SER A 178 7.92 11.70 -8.71
C SER A 178 7.89 12.15 -10.17
N ALA A 179 7.83 11.21 -11.13
CA ALA A 179 7.63 11.55 -12.53
C ALA A 179 6.27 12.22 -12.79
N ALA A 180 5.27 12.00 -11.93
CA ALA A 180 3.96 12.65 -12.01
C ALA A 180 4.02 14.16 -11.73
N GLU A 181 5.04 14.63 -11.00
CA GLU A 181 5.23 16.06 -10.69
C GLU A 181 5.73 16.85 -11.92
N MET A 182 6.16 16.16 -12.98
CA MET A 182 6.58 16.79 -14.23
C MET A 182 5.35 17.20 -15.07
N PRO A 183 5.29 18.46 -15.56
CA PRO A 183 4.20 18.91 -16.41
C PRO A 183 4.02 18.02 -17.65
N GLY A 184 2.79 17.58 -17.90
CA GLY A 184 2.46 16.76 -19.07
C GLY A 184 2.97 15.32 -19.05
N SER A 185 3.44 14.82 -17.90
CA SER A 185 4.01 13.46 -17.79
C SER A 185 3.05 12.33 -18.15
N GLY A 186 1.73 12.54 -17.95
CA GLY A 186 0.74 11.47 -18.08
C GLY A 186 0.95 10.33 -17.07
N VAL A 187 1.72 10.56 -16.00
CA VAL A 187 2.01 9.58 -14.96
C VAL A 187 1.09 9.84 -13.76
N ALA A 188 0.42 8.79 -13.30
CA ALA A 188 -0.34 8.85 -12.05
C ALA A 188 0.58 9.17 -10.86
N LEU A 189 0.22 10.17 -10.05
CA LEU A 189 0.89 10.45 -8.78
C LEU A 189 0.79 9.23 -7.86
N GLY A 190 -0.43 8.73 -7.65
CA GLY A 190 -0.73 7.49 -6.97
C GLY A 190 -2.09 6.97 -7.44
N ALA A 191 -2.44 5.77 -7.02
CA ALA A 191 -3.72 5.15 -7.31
C ALA A 191 -4.55 5.15 -6.01
N PRO A 192 -5.62 5.95 -5.92
CA PRO A 192 -6.51 5.89 -4.78
C PRO A 192 -7.08 4.49 -4.64
N HIS A 193 -7.11 3.98 -3.43
CA HIS A 193 -7.57 2.62 -3.16
C HIS A 193 -8.29 2.55 -1.82
N THR A 194 -9.08 1.49 -1.68
CA THR A 194 -9.85 1.21 -0.47
C THR A 194 -10.27 -0.25 -0.43
N THR A 195 -10.72 -0.70 0.74
CA THR A 195 -11.53 -1.92 0.87
C THR A 195 -13.01 -1.56 0.85
N PHE A 196 -13.86 -2.49 0.40
CA PHE A 196 -15.31 -2.33 0.48
C PHE A 196 -16.01 -3.65 0.85
N ASP A 197 -17.24 -3.55 1.35
CA ASP A 197 -18.13 -4.70 1.56
C ASP A 197 -18.68 -5.15 0.21
N TRP A 198 -18.30 -6.35 -0.22
CA TRP A 198 -18.79 -6.90 -1.48
C TRP A 198 -20.12 -7.61 -1.26
N LYS A 199 -21.18 -7.08 -1.88
CA LYS A 199 -22.54 -7.58 -1.69
C LYS A 199 -22.75 -9.02 -2.15
N ASP A 200 -21.91 -9.51 -3.07
CA ASP A 200 -21.98 -10.87 -3.59
C ASP A 200 -20.99 -11.82 -2.89
N SER A 201 -20.39 -11.40 -1.76
CA SER A 201 -19.57 -12.27 -0.93
C SER A 201 -20.39 -13.50 -0.48
N PRO A 202 -19.86 -14.72 -0.65
CA PRO A 202 -20.52 -15.92 -0.12
C PRO A 202 -20.69 -15.82 1.40
N ILE A 203 -21.83 -16.29 1.91
CA ILE A 203 -22.17 -16.23 3.35
C ILE A 203 -21.08 -16.88 4.22
N ASP A 204 -20.50 -17.98 3.75
CA ASP A 204 -19.51 -18.78 4.47
C ASP A 204 -18.07 -18.52 3.98
N CYS A 205 -17.81 -17.41 3.28
CA CYS A 205 -16.45 -17.11 2.85
C CYS A 205 -15.52 -16.85 4.05
N PRO A 206 -14.26 -17.33 4.01
CA PRO A 206 -13.33 -17.07 5.09
C PRO A 206 -12.99 -15.58 5.16
N PRO A 207 -12.78 -15.03 6.37
CA PRO A 207 -12.39 -13.65 6.53
C PRO A 207 -11.06 -13.37 5.82
N ARG A 208 -10.97 -12.22 5.15
CA ARG A 208 -9.76 -11.84 4.43
C ARG A 208 -8.56 -11.72 5.37
N LYS A 209 -7.45 -12.34 5.00
CA LYS A 209 -6.13 -12.06 5.57
C LYS A 209 -5.19 -11.61 4.47
N SER A 210 -4.39 -10.58 4.73
CA SER A 210 -3.49 -10.00 3.74
C SER A 210 -2.27 -9.35 4.36
N LEU A 211 -1.19 -9.30 3.60
CA LEU A 211 0.00 -8.50 3.92
C LEU A 211 0.17 -7.40 2.88
N GLU A 212 0.43 -6.19 3.34
CA GLU A 212 0.90 -5.09 2.52
C GLU A 212 2.34 -4.74 2.88
N VAL A 213 3.25 -4.75 1.91
CA VAL A 213 4.64 -4.32 2.08
C VAL A 213 4.85 -3.00 1.35
N ARG A 214 5.30 -1.96 2.06
CA ARG A 214 5.50 -0.64 1.45
C ARG A 214 6.98 -0.40 1.16
N ALA A 215 7.27 -0.10 -0.09
CA ALA A 215 8.63 0.08 -0.57
C ALA A 215 8.84 1.46 -1.20
N LEU A 216 9.92 2.11 -0.76
CA LEU A 216 10.53 3.23 -1.44
C LEU A 216 11.47 2.71 -2.52
N VAL A 217 11.22 3.09 -3.76
CA VAL A 217 11.85 2.57 -4.96
C VAL A 217 12.51 3.71 -5.73
N PHE A 218 13.77 3.53 -6.10
CA PHE A 218 14.51 4.49 -6.93
C PHE A 218 14.89 3.86 -8.27
N SER A 219 14.90 4.68 -9.32
CA SER A 219 15.36 4.33 -10.67
C SER A 219 15.94 5.56 -11.37
#